data_AF-A0A940TAE6-F1
#
_entry.id   AF-A0A940TAE6-F1
#
_cell.length_a   1.000
_cell.length_b   1.000
_cell.length_c   1.000
_cell.angle_alpha   90.00
_cell.angle_beta   90.00
_cell.angle_gamma   90.00
#
_symmetry.space_group_name_H-M   'P 1'
#
loop_
_entity.id
_entity.type
_entity.pdbx_description
1 polymer ?
#
loop_
_entity_poly.entity_id
_entity_poly.type
_entity_poly.pdbx_seq_one_letter_code
_entity_poly.pdbx_strand_id
1 'polypeptide(L)'
;MKQYYRVAEHVFAVELPDGAAVADEMAQYEPFATDAAADVAFSLQVVDAESFPAAGDVTVELQQDDDGSQIVAGHMGQRPYFEFQLWGQRSARMLTDAAYREAVVALDAHALFGINNALMVMYALATAGRQTALFHSSVVSYGGRGYMFLGKSGTGKSTHSSLWLKHIAGTELVNDDNPVVRRTADGFYVFGSPWSGKTPCYRNVRYPIGAVVQLSQAPYNKIRRLRSLEAYAALVPSISGKRWDRSVAEGLHQTEDLMAGQVPVWHLECLPDEDAARVCSNAVAP
;
A
#
# COMPACT_ATOMS: atom_id res chain seq x y z
N MET A 1 10.66 21.85 -9.27
CA MET A 1 10.27 22.10 -7.85
C MET A 1 10.34 20.82 -7.00
N LYS A 2 10.96 20.88 -5.81
CA LYS A 2 11.01 19.76 -4.84
C LYS A 2 9.93 19.92 -3.75
N GLN A 3 9.16 18.87 -3.53
CA GLN A 3 8.05 18.80 -2.58
C GLN A 3 8.27 17.63 -1.61
N TYR A 4 7.71 17.73 -0.40
CA TYR A 4 7.83 16.71 0.64
C TYR A 4 6.46 16.24 1.09
N TYR A 5 6.35 14.93 1.32
CA TYR A 5 5.13 14.29 1.82
C TYR A 5 5.46 13.41 3.00
N ARG A 6 4.51 13.27 3.92
CA ARG A 6 4.60 12.42 5.11
C ARG A 6 3.44 11.44 5.15
N VAL A 7 3.73 10.16 4.93
CA VAL A 7 2.77 9.05 5.00
C VAL A 7 3.23 8.10 6.11
N ALA A 8 2.33 7.75 7.02
CA ALA A 8 2.62 6.90 8.19
C ALA A 8 3.92 7.28 8.92
N GLU A 9 4.12 8.60 9.11
CA GLU A 9 5.28 9.19 9.79
C GLU A 9 6.63 8.96 9.07
N HIS A 10 6.62 8.52 7.80
CA HIS A 10 7.79 8.50 6.92
C HIS A 10 7.73 9.67 5.94
N VAL A 11 8.81 10.43 5.85
CA VAL A 11 8.94 11.55 4.91
C VAL A 11 9.55 11.05 3.61
N PHE A 12 9.01 11.44 2.47
CA PHE A 12 9.66 11.26 1.17
C PHE A 12 9.58 12.53 0.34
N ALA A 13 10.50 12.67 -0.62
CA ALA A 13 10.57 13.83 -1.48
C ALA A 13 10.26 13.47 -2.93
N VAL A 14 9.59 14.39 -3.63
CA VAL A 14 9.33 14.32 -5.06
C VAL A 14 9.84 15.59 -5.71
N GLU A 15 10.68 15.45 -6.71
CA GLU A 15 11.21 16.55 -7.50
C GLU A 15 10.66 16.47 -8.91
N LEU A 16 9.81 17.44 -9.26
CA LEU A 16 9.19 17.54 -10.58
C LEU A 16 9.90 18.63 -11.40
N PRO A 17 10.01 18.47 -12.74
CA PRO A 17 10.40 19.56 -13.63
C PRO A 17 9.46 20.75 -13.45
N ASP A 18 10.00 21.96 -13.64
CA ASP A 18 9.19 23.17 -13.52
C ASP A 18 8.11 23.20 -14.63
N GLY A 19 6.85 23.41 -14.23
CA GLY A 19 5.70 23.38 -15.14
C GLY A 19 5.24 21.98 -15.55
N ALA A 20 5.67 20.92 -14.87
CA ALA A 20 5.18 19.57 -15.13
C ALA A 20 3.67 19.45 -14.88
N ALA A 21 2.88 19.19 -15.93
CA ALA A 21 1.42 19.11 -15.87
C ALA A 21 0.89 18.10 -14.84
N VAL A 22 1.63 17.01 -14.61
CA VAL A 22 1.27 15.98 -13.61
C VAL A 22 1.19 16.53 -12.19
N ALA A 23 1.87 17.65 -11.88
CA ALA A 23 1.82 18.27 -10.56
C ALA A 23 0.39 18.68 -10.18
N ASP A 24 -0.40 19.17 -11.15
CA ASP A 24 -1.79 19.61 -10.94
C ASP A 24 -2.76 18.42 -10.77
N GLU A 25 -2.34 17.21 -11.15
CA GLU A 25 -3.13 15.99 -11.06
C GLU A 25 -2.88 15.19 -9.77
N MET A 26 -1.87 15.57 -8.97
CA MET A 26 -1.43 14.85 -7.77
C MET A 26 -2.23 15.18 -6.50
N ALA A 27 -3.50 15.56 -6.63
CA ALA A 27 -4.37 15.98 -5.51
C ALA A 27 -4.44 14.93 -4.37
N GLN A 28 -4.30 13.64 -4.67
CA GLN A 28 -4.26 12.56 -3.67
C GLN A 28 -3.12 12.69 -2.64
N TYR A 29 -2.07 13.44 -2.96
CA TYR A 29 -0.93 13.67 -2.08
C TYR A 29 -1.06 14.95 -1.23
N GLU A 30 -1.97 15.86 -1.55
CA GLU A 30 -2.16 17.14 -0.82
C GLU A 30 -2.38 16.93 0.69
N PRO A 31 -3.22 15.97 1.16
CA PRO A 31 -3.44 15.75 2.59
C PRO A 31 -2.18 15.27 3.35
N PHE A 32 -1.16 14.85 2.61
CA PHE A 32 0.09 14.31 3.12
C PHE A 32 1.26 15.29 2.96
N ALA A 33 1.06 16.48 2.38
CA ALA A 33 2.10 17.48 2.22
C ALA A 33 2.72 17.90 3.56
N THR A 34 4.01 18.19 3.58
CA THR A 34 4.73 18.62 4.78
C THR A 34 5.91 19.52 4.44
N ASP A 35 6.30 20.41 5.36
CA ASP A 35 7.55 21.17 5.27
C ASP A 35 8.75 20.42 5.90
N ALA A 36 8.53 19.22 6.44
CA ALA A 36 9.58 18.43 7.05
C ALA A 36 10.54 17.88 5.99
N ALA A 37 11.78 18.39 5.98
CA ALA A 37 12.85 17.95 5.09
C ALA A 37 13.92 17.08 5.78
N ALA A 38 13.64 16.57 6.97
CA ALA A 38 14.54 15.72 7.75
C ALA A 38 14.11 14.24 7.73
N ASP A 39 15.07 13.32 7.88
CA ASP A 39 14.86 11.86 7.84
C ASP A 39 14.04 11.39 6.61
N VAL A 40 14.41 11.92 5.45
CA VAL A 40 13.81 11.55 4.17
C VAL A 40 14.12 10.07 3.88
N ALA A 41 13.07 9.25 3.80
CA ALA A 41 13.15 7.83 3.52
C ALA A 41 13.65 7.57 2.10
N PHE A 42 13.12 8.32 1.12
CA PHE A 42 13.62 8.33 -0.25
C PHE A 42 13.30 9.66 -0.95
N SER A 43 14.03 9.93 -2.02
CA SER A 43 13.79 11.03 -2.96
C SER A 43 13.58 10.47 -4.36
N LEU A 44 12.54 10.93 -5.05
CA LEU A 44 12.22 10.56 -6.42
C LEU A 44 12.29 11.81 -7.30
N GLN A 45 13.14 11.78 -8.32
CA GLN A 45 13.29 12.84 -9.31
C GLN A 45 12.63 12.44 -10.63
N VAL A 46 11.73 13.26 -11.13
CA VAL A 46 11.16 13.12 -12.46
C VAL A 46 12.05 13.86 -13.46
N VAL A 47 12.41 13.17 -14.54
CA VAL A 47 13.25 13.68 -15.62
C VAL A 47 12.55 13.49 -16.97
N ASP A 48 13.02 14.23 -17.99
CA ASP A 48 12.62 13.95 -19.37
C ASP A 48 13.19 12.62 -19.87
N ALA A 49 12.65 12.12 -20.99
CA ALA A 49 13.01 10.81 -21.52
C ALA A 49 14.48 10.75 -21.96
N GLU A 50 15.05 11.86 -22.40
CA GLU A 50 16.42 12.01 -22.86
C GLU A 50 17.44 12.01 -21.71
N SER A 51 17.06 12.55 -20.55
CA SER A 51 17.88 12.58 -19.33
C SER A 51 17.75 11.31 -18.50
N PHE A 52 16.79 10.44 -18.81
CA PHE A 52 16.71 9.12 -18.19
C PHE A 52 17.99 8.33 -18.49
N PRO A 53 18.63 7.69 -17.49
CA PRO A 53 19.87 6.96 -17.70
C PRO A 53 19.77 5.99 -18.86
N ALA A 54 20.75 6.04 -19.78
CA ALA A 54 20.74 5.28 -21.02
C ALA A 54 20.33 3.82 -20.79
N ALA A 55 19.34 3.37 -21.55
CA ALA A 55 18.79 2.03 -21.47
C ALA A 55 19.89 1.02 -21.87
N GLY A 56 20.54 0.42 -20.88
CA GLY A 56 21.27 -0.83 -21.06
C GLY A 56 20.30 -2.00 -21.17
N ASP A 57 20.83 -3.21 -21.35
CA ASP A 57 20.00 -4.42 -21.32
C ASP A 57 19.32 -4.56 -19.96
N VAL A 58 17.99 -4.51 -19.97
CA VAL A 58 17.16 -4.74 -18.78
C VAL A 58 16.97 -6.24 -18.62
N THR A 59 17.42 -6.78 -17.49
CA THR A 59 17.09 -8.15 -17.10
C THR A 59 15.79 -8.12 -16.30
N VAL A 60 14.73 -8.70 -16.87
CA VAL A 60 13.42 -8.82 -16.22
C VAL A 60 13.43 -9.98 -15.22
N GLU A 61 12.97 -9.72 -14.00
CA GLU A 61 12.89 -10.71 -12.92
C GLU A 61 11.45 -11.08 -12.59
N LEU A 62 10.56 -10.09 -12.60
CA LEU A 62 9.14 -10.27 -12.34
C LEU A 62 8.32 -9.39 -13.28
N GLN A 63 7.19 -9.93 -13.71
CA GLN A 63 6.13 -9.18 -14.35
C GLN A 63 4.83 -9.48 -13.60
N GLN A 64 4.17 -8.43 -13.10
CA GLN A 64 2.91 -8.54 -12.39
C GLN A 64 1.83 -7.83 -13.20
N ASP A 65 0.76 -8.53 -13.50
CA ASP A 65 -0.41 -8.03 -14.22
C ASP A 65 -1.63 -7.97 -13.31
N ASP A 66 -2.35 -6.85 -13.33
CA ASP A 66 -3.62 -6.65 -12.62
C ASP A 66 -4.56 -5.73 -13.42
N ASP A 67 -5.63 -6.30 -13.98
CA ASP A 67 -6.71 -5.59 -14.69
C ASP A 67 -6.23 -4.48 -15.66
N GLY A 68 -5.32 -4.83 -16.57
CA GLY A 68 -4.78 -3.91 -17.57
C GLY A 68 -3.62 -3.03 -17.09
N SER A 69 -3.28 -3.07 -15.80
CA SER A 69 -2.03 -2.53 -15.27
C SER A 69 -0.94 -3.60 -15.25
N GLN A 70 0.30 -3.20 -15.51
CA GLN A 70 1.46 -4.09 -15.42
C GLN A 70 2.64 -3.39 -14.73
N ILE A 71 3.31 -4.11 -13.84
CA ILE A 71 4.60 -3.72 -13.25
C ILE A 71 5.66 -4.73 -13.67
N VAL A 72 6.66 -4.27 -14.40
CA VAL A 72 7.88 -5.04 -14.71
C VAL A 72 8.94 -4.63 -13.70
N ALA A 73 9.52 -5.59 -12.99
CA ALA A 73 10.62 -5.38 -12.06
C ALA A 73 11.84 -6.16 -12.53
N GLY A 74 13.00 -5.53 -12.48
CA GLY A 74 14.25 -6.13 -12.93
C GLY A 74 15.46 -5.31 -12.52
N HIS A 75 16.53 -5.44 -13.29
CA HIS A 75 17.76 -4.66 -13.11
C HIS A 75 18.30 -4.16 -14.45
N MET A 76 18.85 -2.94 -14.42
CA MET A 76 19.64 -2.38 -15.51
C MET A 76 21.08 -2.20 -15.00
N GLY A 77 21.98 -3.09 -15.43
CA GLY A 77 23.27 -3.27 -14.77
C GLY A 77 23.09 -3.76 -13.33
N GLN A 78 23.62 -3.03 -12.35
CA GLN A 78 23.50 -3.35 -10.91
C GLN A 78 22.38 -2.57 -10.20
N ARG A 79 21.60 -1.77 -10.95
CA ARG A 79 20.58 -0.89 -10.36
C ARG A 79 19.18 -1.48 -10.56
N PRO A 80 18.33 -1.50 -9.52
CA PRO A 80 16.95 -1.98 -9.68
C PRO A 80 16.17 -1.06 -10.62
N TYR A 81 15.47 -1.69 -11.55
CA TYR A 81 14.69 -1.07 -12.61
C TYR A 81 13.23 -1.49 -12.50
N PHE A 82 12.33 -0.55 -12.76
CA PHE A 82 10.91 -0.78 -12.84
C PHE A 82 10.30 -0.12 -14.08
N GLU A 83 9.33 -0.78 -14.68
CA GLU A 83 8.49 -0.22 -15.72
C GLU A 83 7.03 -0.41 -15.37
N PHE A 84 6.26 0.67 -15.54
CA PHE A 84 4.83 0.71 -15.25
C PHE A 84 4.09 0.86 -16.57
N GLN A 85 3.11 0.00 -16.83
CA GLN A 85 2.29 0.06 -18.03
C GLN A 85 0.80 0.07 -17.67
N LEU A 86 0.02 0.76 -18.50
CA LEU A 86 -1.43 0.80 -18.42
C LEU A 86 -2.00 0.58 -19.82
N TRP A 87 -2.88 -0.42 -19.97
CA TRP A 87 -3.49 -0.81 -21.26
C TRP A 87 -2.47 -1.08 -22.37
N GLY A 88 -1.34 -1.69 -22.01
CA GLY A 88 -0.23 -1.98 -22.94
C GLY A 88 0.59 -0.77 -23.36
N GLN A 89 0.34 0.41 -22.79
CA GLN A 89 1.15 1.61 -22.99
C GLN A 89 2.06 1.82 -21.80
N ARG A 90 3.34 2.10 -22.07
CA ARG A 90 4.29 2.46 -21.02
C ARG A 90 3.92 3.81 -20.42
N SER A 91 3.84 3.84 -19.10
CA SER A 91 3.48 5.02 -18.33
C SER A 91 4.63 5.65 -17.58
N ALA A 92 5.55 4.83 -17.10
CA ALA A 92 6.78 5.33 -16.51
C ALA A 92 7.86 4.26 -16.52
N ARG A 93 9.11 4.71 -16.51
CA ARG A 93 10.28 3.89 -16.20
C ARG A 93 10.99 4.51 -15.01
N MET A 94 11.45 3.66 -14.09
CA MET A 94 12.09 4.08 -12.86
C MET A 94 13.38 3.29 -12.67
N LEU A 95 14.44 4.00 -12.28
CA LEU A 95 15.71 3.42 -11.90
C LEU A 95 16.07 3.90 -10.50
N THR A 96 16.52 2.98 -9.66
CA THR A 96 16.77 3.25 -8.23
C THR A 96 18.21 2.89 -7.85
N ASP A 97 18.68 3.39 -6.73
CA ASP A 97 19.86 2.84 -6.06
C ASP A 97 19.51 1.53 -5.31
N ALA A 98 20.52 0.74 -4.97
CA ALA A 98 20.31 -0.56 -4.30
C ALA A 98 19.71 -0.44 -2.89
N ALA A 99 19.74 0.77 -2.29
CA ALA A 99 19.18 1.05 -0.98
C ALA A 99 17.76 1.64 -1.05
N TYR A 100 17.20 1.83 -2.25
CA TYR A 100 15.90 2.45 -2.49
C TYR A 100 15.74 3.83 -1.83
N ARG A 101 16.82 4.61 -1.78
CA ARG A 101 16.85 5.98 -1.23
C ARG A 101 16.71 7.03 -2.30
N GLU A 102 17.18 6.75 -3.51
CA GLU A 102 17.18 7.68 -4.63
C GLU A 102 16.61 6.99 -5.86
N ALA A 103 15.69 7.67 -6.55
CA ALA A 103 15.09 7.19 -7.77
C ALA A 103 15.02 8.28 -8.83
N VAL A 104 15.24 7.88 -10.08
CA VAL A 104 14.99 8.71 -11.27
C VAL A 104 13.86 8.08 -12.05
N VAL A 105 12.88 8.88 -12.46
CA VAL A 105 11.68 8.44 -13.17
C VAL A 105 11.51 9.25 -14.44
N ALA A 106 11.31 8.57 -15.57
CA ALA A 106 10.78 9.20 -16.78
C ALA A 106 9.31 8.81 -16.94
N LEU A 107 8.45 9.81 -17.12
CA LEU A 107 7.02 9.64 -17.35
C LEU A 107 6.72 9.61 -18.86
N ASP A 108 5.80 8.73 -19.26
CA ASP A 108 5.35 8.56 -20.65
C ASP A 108 3.82 8.79 -20.69
N ALA A 109 3.03 7.83 -21.22
CA ALA A 109 1.58 7.93 -21.28
C ALA A 109 0.94 7.79 -19.88
N HIS A 110 -0.20 8.41 -19.61
CA HIS A 110 -0.86 8.29 -18.29
C HIS A 110 0.09 8.68 -17.13
N ALA A 111 0.68 9.87 -17.22
CA ALA A 111 1.73 10.34 -16.31
C ALA A 111 1.38 10.20 -14.81
N LEU A 112 0.14 10.53 -14.42
CA LEU A 112 -0.35 10.35 -13.05
C LEU A 112 -0.29 8.88 -12.60
N PHE A 113 -0.69 7.95 -13.46
CA PHE A 113 -0.60 6.52 -13.16
C PHE A 113 0.85 6.08 -12.99
N GLY A 114 1.74 6.52 -13.88
CA GLY A 114 3.17 6.22 -13.83
C GLY A 114 3.84 6.71 -12.54
N ILE A 115 3.68 7.99 -12.20
CA ILE A 115 4.28 8.56 -10.98
C ILE A 115 3.67 7.96 -9.72
N ASN A 116 2.37 7.68 -9.69
CA ASN A 116 1.71 7.12 -8.54
C ASN A 116 2.24 5.71 -8.20
N ASN A 117 2.42 4.86 -9.21
CA ASN A 117 3.00 3.53 -9.02
C ASN A 117 4.49 3.60 -8.65
N ALA A 118 5.25 4.52 -9.26
CA ALA A 118 6.65 4.74 -8.90
C ALA A 118 6.79 5.13 -7.42
N LEU A 119 5.98 6.06 -6.93
CA LEU A 119 5.96 6.48 -5.54
C LEU A 119 5.52 5.35 -4.60
N MET A 120 4.49 4.58 -4.97
CA MET A 120 4.02 3.43 -4.19
C MET A 120 5.10 2.36 -4.04
N VAL A 121 5.77 1.99 -5.14
CA VAL A 121 6.85 1.00 -5.14
C VAL A 121 8.05 1.52 -4.33
N MET A 122 8.49 2.75 -4.55
CA MET A 122 9.57 3.34 -3.76
C MET A 122 9.25 3.35 -2.27
N TYR A 123 8.03 3.73 -1.91
CA TYR A 123 7.61 3.72 -0.52
C TYR A 123 7.61 2.31 0.08
N ALA A 124 7.06 1.32 -0.62
CA ALA A 124 7.06 -0.08 -0.16
C ALA A 124 8.47 -0.59 0.12
N LEU A 125 9.41 -0.33 -0.80
CA LEU A 125 10.77 -0.85 -0.72
C LEU A 125 11.62 -0.08 0.30
N ALA A 126 11.56 1.25 0.31
CA ALA A 126 12.33 2.11 1.21
C ALA A 126 11.91 1.98 2.69
N THR A 127 10.66 1.57 2.94
CA THR A 127 10.12 1.46 4.31
C THR A 127 10.04 0.02 4.84
N ALA A 128 10.30 -1.00 4.01
CA ALA A 128 10.23 -2.41 4.40
C ALA A 128 11.07 -2.74 5.65
N GLY A 129 12.29 -2.19 5.75
CA GLY A 129 13.18 -2.35 6.91
C GLY A 129 12.81 -1.50 8.14
N ARG A 130 11.74 -0.70 8.07
CA ARG A 130 11.32 0.26 9.10
C ARG A 130 10.05 -0.18 9.81
N GLN A 131 9.84 -1.49 9.94
CA GLN A 131 8.64 -2.12 10.54
C GLN A 131 7.34 -1.57 9.95
N THR A 132 7.35 -1.36 8.63
CA THR A 132 6.28 -0.71 7.86
C THR A 132 5.99 -1.56 6.63
N ALA A 133 4.71 -1.74 6.33
CA ALA A 133 4.25 -2.52 5.19
C ALA A 133 3.01 -1.88 4.56
N LEU A 134 2.97 -1.91 3.22
CA LEU A 134 1.77 -1.60 2.45
C LEU A 134 0.93 -2.87 2.31
N PHE A 135 -0.32 -2.81 2.78
CA PHE A 135 -1.24 -3.93 2.74
C PHE A 135 -2.27 -3.74 1.64
N HIS A 136 -2.48 -4.74 0.80
CA HIS A 136 -3.62 -4.81 -0.10
C HIS A 136 -4.91 -5.11 0.69
N SER A 137 -5.59 -4.06 1.16
CA SER A 137 -6.72 -4.16 2.09
C SER A 137 -7.67 -2.95 2.06
N SER A 138 -8.91 -3.16 2.49
CA SER A 138 -9.87 -2.08 2.76
C SER A 138 -9.97 -1.88 4.27
N VAL A 139 -9.97 -0.63 4.73
CA VAL A 139 -9.86 -0.30 6.16
C VAL A 139 -10.93 0.66 6.58
N VAL A 140 -11.60 0.32 7.67
CA VAL A 140 -12.55 1.21 8.36
C VAL A 140 -12.05 1.55 9.75
N SER A 141 -12.46 2.71 10.26
CA SER A 141 -12.32 3.06 11.67
C SER A 141 -13.67 2.94 12.37
N TYR A 142 -13.67 2.43 13.59
CA TYR A 142 -14.84 2.32 14.46
C TYR A 142 -14.40 2.30 15.92
N GLY A 143 -15.06 3.07 16.80
CA GLY A 143 -14.70 3.13 18.22
C GLY A 143 -13.25 3.54 18.50
N GLY A 144 -12.66 4.39 17.65
CA GLY A 144 -11.27 4.85 17.79
C GLY A 144 -10.19 3.84 17.38
N ARG A 145 -10.56 2.72 16.74
CA ARG A 145 -9.64 1.67 16.25
C ARG A 145 -9.83 1.44 14.76
N GLY A 146 -8.78 0.92 14.10
CA GLY A 146 -8.81 0.52 12.70
C GLY A 146 -9.06 -0.98 12.52
N TYR A 147 -9.91 -1.35 11.56
CA TYR A 147 -10.23 -2.73 11.20
C TYR A 147 -9.90 -2.96 9.73
N MET A 148 -9.01 -3.92 9.49
CA MET A 148 -8.50 -4.21 8.15
C MET A 148 -9.16 -5.44 7.56
N PHE A 149 -9.65 -5.32 6.33
CA PHE A 149 -10.25 -6.43 5.58
C PHE A 149 -9.30 -6.91 4.51
N LEU A 150 -8.80 -8.14 4.67
CA LEU A 150 -7.92 -8.83 3.73
C LEU A 150 -8.73 -9.82 2.90
N GLY A 151 -8.17 -10.22 1.76
CA GLY A 151 -8.79 -11.22 0.89
C GLY A 151 -8.18 -11.18 -0.50
N LYS A 152 -8.31 -12.28 -1.25
CA LYS A 152 -7.89 -12.32 -2.64
C LYS A 152 -8.60 -11.24 -3.44
N SER A 153 -8.03 -10.86 -4.59
CA SER A 153 -8.74 -9.98 -5.52
C SER A 153 -10.11 -10.58 -5.85
N GLY A 154 -11.14 -9.75 -5.87
CA GLY A 154 -12.54 -10.17 -6.07
C GLY A 154 -13.26 -10.76 -4.85
N THR A 155 -12.62 -10.95 -3.68
CA THR A 155 -13.29 -11.52 -2.49
C THR A 155 -14.28 -10.56 -1.80
N GLY A 156 -14.29 -9.26 -2.16
CA GLY A 156 -15.27 -8.29 -1.67
C GLY A 156 -14.81 -7.43 -0.49
N LYS A 157 -13.51 -7.10 -0.38
CA LYS A 157 -12.95 -6.22 0.67
C LYS A 157 -13.69 -4.87 0.77
N SER A 158 -13.81 -4.16 -0.36
CA SER A 158 -14.52 -2.87 -0.45
C SER A 158 -16.03 -3.01 -0.26
N THR A 159 -16.60 -4.16 -0.63
CA THR A 159 -17.99 -4.50 -0.33
C THR A 159 -18.20 -4.60 1.18
N HIS A 160 -17.29 -5.26 1.89
CA HIS A 160 -17.40 -5.45 3.34
C HIS A 160 -17.22 -4.13 4.11
N SER A 161 -16.27 -3.28 3.73
CA SER A 161 -16.17 -1.93 4.32
C SER A 161 -17.41 -1.09 4.03
N SER A 162 -17.99 -1.17 2.83
CA SER A 162 -19.27 -0.52 2.50
C SER A 162 -20.43 -0.99 3.37
N LEU A 163 -20.47 -2.28 3.72
CA LEU A 163 -21.47 -2.83 4.64
C LEU A 163 -21.29 -2.27 6.06
N TRP A 164 -20.05 -2.15 6.54
CA TRP A 164 -19.79 -1.50 7.84
C TRP A 164 -20.25 -0.03 7.84
N LEU A 165 -19.89 0.73 6.80
CA LEU A 165 -20.30 2.14 6.67
C LEU A 165 -21.82 2.31 6.67
N LYS A 166 -22.54 1.39 6.05
CA LYS A 166 -24.00 1.45 5.92
C LYS A 166 -24.75 0.99 7.17
N HIS A 167 -24.24 -0.02 7.88
CA HIS A 167 -25.00 -0.74 8.90
C HIS A 167 -24.45 -0.61 10.34
N ILE A 168 -23.26 -0.05 10.52
CA ILE A 168 -22.61 0.15 11.82
C ILE A 168 -22.34 1.64 12.01
N ALA A 169 -23.20 2.28 12.81
CA ALA A 169 -23.12 3.72 13.07
C ALA A 169 -21.77 4.11 13.71
N GLY A 170 -21.17 5.20 13.24
CA GLY A 170 -19.85 5.67 13.70
C GLY A 170 -18.67 5.02 12.98
N THR A 171 -18.92 4.25 11.92
CA THR A 171 -17.86 3.75 11.03
C THR A 171 -17.45 4.83 10.02
N GLU A 172 -16.15 5.00 9.80
CA GLU A 172 -15.60 5.81 8.70
C GLU A 172 -14.59 5.04 7.86
N LEU A 173 -14.51 5.34 6.56
CA LEU A 173 -13.51 4.76 5.67
C LEU A 173 -12.15 5.41 5.91
N VAL A 174 -11.10 4.59 6.02
CA VAL A 174 -9.71 5.05 6.22
C VAL A 174 -8.93 4.98 4.92
N ASN A 175 -9.00 3.85 4.21
CA ASN A 175 -8.37 3.64 2.90
C ASN A 175 -9.01 2.42 2.24
N ASP A 176 -9.04 2.38 0.90
CA ASP A 176 -9.66 1.30 0.13
C ASP A 176 -8.75 0.73 -0.95
N ASP A 177 -7.47 0.44 -0.64
CA ASP A 177 -6.64 -0.51 -1.40
C ASP A 177 -5.28 -0.75 -0.74
N ASN A 178 -4.53 0.31 -0.46
CA ASN A 178 -3.13 0.26 -0.04
C ASN A 178 -2.89 1.09 1.23
N PRO A 179 -3.58 0.82 2.36
CA PRO A 179 -3.23 1.41 3.65
C PRO A 179 -1.81 1.02 4.05
N VAL A 180 -1.21 1.89 4.87
CA VAL A 180 0.08 1.59 5.49
C VAL A 180 -0.15 1.07 6.90
N VAL A 181 0.49 -0.05 7.23
CA VAL A 181 0.62 -0.51 8.61
C VAL A 181 2.04 -0.26 9.07
N ARG A 182 2.17 0.31 10.28
CA ARG A 182 3.47 0.55 10.91
C ARG A 182 3.42 0.16 12.37
N ARG A 183 4.49 -0.47 12.84
CA ARG A 183 4.73 -0.66 14.27
C ARG A 183 5.39 0.60 14.85
N THR A 184 4.82 1.11 15.94
CA THR A 184 5.40 2.17 16.76
C THR A 184 5.76 1.60 18.13
N ALA A 185 6.29 2.44 19.03
CA ALA A 185 6.58 2.02 20.41
C ALA A 185 5.35 1.48 21.15
N ASP A 186 4.16 2.00 20.81
CA ASP A 186 2.89 1.69 21.49
C ASP A 186 2.10 0.55 20.82
N GLY A 187 2.63 -0.05 19.75
CA GLY A 187 2.00 -1.16 19.04
C GLY A 187 1.78 -0.88 17.55
N PHE A 188 0.86 -1.63 16.94
CA PHE A 188 0.57 -1.51 15.51
C PHE A 188 -0.54 -0.50 15.23
N TYR A 189 -0.28 0.36 14.24
CA TYR A 189 -1.21 1.36 13.75
C TYR A 189 -1.43 1.15 12.25
N VAL A 190 -2.66 1.42 11.81
CA VAL A 190 -3.02 1.54 10.40
C VAL A 190 -3.25 3.00 10.04
N PHE A 191 -2.75 3.38 8.88
CA PHE A 191 -2.77 4.74 8.37
C PHE A 191 -3.51 4.77 7.02
N GLY A 192 -4.23 5.85 6.77
CA GLY A 192 -4.60 6.19 5.41
C GLY A 192 -3.35 6.52 4.58
N SER A 193 -3.48 6.41 3.27
CA SER A 193 -2.38 6.63 2.31
C SER A 193 -2.90 7.35 1.07
N PRO A 194 -2.01 7.93 0.24
CA PRO A 194 -2.39 8.50 -1.06
C PRO A 194 -2.75 7.40 -2.09
N TRP A 195 -2.54 6.13 -1.75
CA TRP A 195 -2.84 4.98 -2.60
C TRP A 195 -4.15 4.32 -2.13
N SER A 196 -5.25 4.71 -2.76
CA SER A 196 -6.58 4.12 -2.54
C SER A 196 -7.12 3.63 -3.88
N GLY A 197 -7.95 2.60 -3.84
CA GLY A 197 -8.45 1.91 -5.02
C GLY A 197 -9.63 2.64 -5.65
N LYS A 198 -10.63 1.87 -6.08
CA LYS A 198 -11.81 2.38 -6.80
C LYS A 198 -12.58 3.44 -6.01
N THR A 199 -12.50 3.42 -4.68
CA THR A 199 -13.06 4.45 -3.81
C THR A 199 -11.96 5.45 -3.43
N PRO A 200 -11.97 6.69 -3.97
CA PRO A 200 -11.02 7.72 -3.58
C PRO A 200 -11.16 8.03 -2.09
N CYS A 201 -10.12 7.78 -1.31
CA CYS A 201 -10.07 8.04 0.11
C CYS A 201 -8.62 8.37 0.54
N TYR A 202 -8.28 9.66 0.44
CA TYR A 202 -6.94 10.17 0.71
C TYR A 202 -6.92 10.92 2.04
N ARG A 203 -6.93 10.17 3.16
CA ARG A 203 -7.04 10.75 4.50
C ARG A 203 -5.74 10.52 5.28
N ASN A 204 -5.13 11.60 5.75
CA ASN A 204 -3.96 11.52 6.64
C ASN A 204 -4.39 11.29 8.09
N VAL A 205 -4.90 10.07 8.35
CA VAL A 205 -5.41 9.63 9.65
C VAL A 205 -4.69 8.37 10.09
N ARG A 206 -4.68 8.11 11.40
CA ARG A 206 -4.08 6.91 11.99
C ARG A 206 -4.96 6.35 13.10
N TYR A 207 -5.01 5.02 13.22
CA TYR A 207 -5.73 4.33 14.28
C TYR A 207 -4.93 3.12 14.79
N PRO A 208 -4.93 2.85 16.11
CA PRO A 208 -4.43 1.58 16.61
C PRO A 208 -5.25 0.45 16.00
N ILE A 209 -4.60 -0.64 15.58
CA ILE A 209 -5.31 -1.75 14.95
C ILE A 209 -6.16 -2.48 16.01
N GLY A 210 -7.46 -2.57 15.75
CA GLY A 210 -8.38 -3.39 16.54
C GLY A 210 -8.31 -4.85 16.10
N ALA A 211 -8.46 -5.10 14.80
CA ALA A 211 -8.32 -6.42 14.23
C ALA A 211 -8.01 -6.39 12.73
N VAL A 212 -7.53 -7.52 12.24
CA VAL A 212 -7.43 -7.86 10.82
C VAL A 212 -8.39 -9.01 10.57
N VAL A 213 -9.16 -8.95 9.49
CA VAL A 213 -10.14 -9.97 9.13
C VAL A 213 -9.86 -10.42 7.71
N GLN A 214 -9.45 -11.68 7.56
CA GLN A 214 -9.33 -12.35 6.29
C GLN A 214 -10.71 -12.81 5.83
N LEU A 215 -11.17 -12.28 4.70
CA LEU A 215 -12.45 -12.63 4.10
C LEU A 215 -12.32 -13.86 3.20
N SER A 216 -13.36 -14.68 3.19
CA SER A 216 -13.62 -15.69 2.16
C SER A 216 -15.13 -15.78 1.89
N GLN A 217 -15.48 -16.07 0.64
CA GLN A 217 -16.89 -16.23 0.25
C GLN A 217 -17.43 -17.57 0.73
N ALA A 218 -18.61 -17.56 1.35
CA ALA A 218 -19.31 -18.76 1.82
C ALA A 218 -20.82 -18.55 1.77
N PRO A 219 -21.64 -19.63 1.77
CA PRO A 219 -23.09 -19.53 1.81
C PRO A 219 -23.65 -19.23 3.22
N TYR A 220 -22.80 -18.76 4.14
CA TYR A 220 -23.13 -18.47 5.54
C TYR A 220 -22.14 -17.45 6.10
N ASN A 221 -22.51 -16.83 7.24
CA ASN A 221 -21.66 -15.93 7.99
C ASN A 221 -21.07 -16.64 9.22
N LYS A 222 -19.74 -16.82 9.23
CA LYS A 222 -19.03 -17.45 10.35
C LYS A 222 -17.65 -16.83 10.52
N ILE A 223 -17.39 -16.34 11.73
CA ILE A 223 -16.12 -15.75 12.10
C ILE A 223 -15.41 -16.58 13.16
N ARG A 224 -14.09 -16.71 13.03
CA ARG A 224 -13.24 -17.35 14.04
C ARG A 224 -11.90 -16.65 14.19
N ARG A 225 -11.36 -16.72 15.40
CA ARG A 225 -10.01 -16.26 15.72
C ARG A 225 -8.97 -17.17 15.03
N LEU A 226 -7.98 -16.58 14.37
CA LEU A 226 -6.82 -17.33 13.85
C LEU A 226 -5.75 -17.48 14.92
N ARG A 227 -5.07 -18.64 14.94
CA ARG A 227 -3.85 -18.83 15.73
C ARG A 227 -2.66 -18.16 15.05
N SER A 228 -1.55 -17.94 15.77
CA SER A 228 -0.40 -17.18 15.26
C SER A 228 0.13 -17.64 13.89
N LEU A 229 0.24 -18.96 13.65
CA LEU A 229 0.69 -19.48 12.35
C LEU A 229 -0.32 -19.23 11.23
N GLU A 230 -1.61 -19.40 11.50
CA GLU A 230 -2.68 -19.10 10.53
C GLU A 230 -2.76 -17.59 10.26
N ALA A 231 -2.57 -16.77 11.30
CA ALA A 231 -2.53 -15.32 11.21
C ALA A 231 -1.37 -14.86 10.31
N TYR A 232 -0.17 -15.38 10.54
CA TYR A 232 0.99 -15.12 9.69
C TYR A 232 0.71 -15.49 8.22
N ALA A 233 0.18 -16.70 7.98
CA ALA A 233 -0.17 -17.16 6.64
C ALA A 233 -1.26 -16.30 5.95
N ALA A 234 -2.14 -15.67 6.73
CA ALA A 234 -3.16 -14.76 6.24
C ALA A 234 -2.60 -13.37 5.87
N LEU A 235 -1.56 -12.89 6.57
CA LEU A 235 -0.97 -11.55 6.37
C LEU A 235 -0.04 -11.50 5.15
N VAL A 236 0.86 -12.48 5.03
CA VAL A 236 1.92 -12.52 3.99
C VAL A 236 1.42 -12.24 2.56
N PRO A 237 0.37 -12.91 2.04
CA PRO A 237 -0.07 -12.70 0.67
C PRO A 237 -0.74 -11.34 0.44
N SER A 238 -1.06 -10.59 1.51
CA SER A 238 -1.71 -9.29 1.43
C SER A 238 -0.75 -8.12 1.56
N ILE A 239 0.57 -8.36 1.55
CA ILE A 239 1.58 -7.29 1.65
C ILE A 239 2.34 -7.18 0.33
N SER A 240 2.39 -5.96 -0.20
CA SER A 240 3.15 -5.62 -1.40
C SER A 240 4.65 -5.59 -1.10
N GLY A 241 5.48 -6.22 -1.93
CA GLY A 241 6.93 -6.15 -1.78
C GLY A 241 7.75 -7.04 -2.71
N LYS A 242 9.01 -6.63 -2.97
CA LYS A 242 10.00 -7.38 -3.76
C LYS A 242 10.59 -8.52 -2.92
N ARG A 243 9.83 -9.60 -2.68
CA ARG A 243 10.20 -10.69 -1.74
C ARG A 243 11.45 -11.51 -2.12
N TRP A 244 11.99 -11.32 -3.31
CA TRP A 244 13.28 -11.92 -3.73
C TRP A 244 14.48 -11.00 -3.45
N ASP A 245 14.26 -9.73 -3.14
CA ASP A 245 15.28 -8.90 -2.52
C ASP A 245 15.40 -9.27 -1.04
N ARG A 246 16.60 -9.67 -0.62
CA ARG A 246 16.85 -10.17 0.73
C ARG A 246 16.51 -9.13 1.81
N SER A 247 16.90 -7.88 1.60
CA SER A 247 16.74 -6.82 2.60
C SER A 247 15.26 -6.47 2.79
N VAL A 248 14.51 -6.40 1.68
CA VAL A 248 13.08 -6.16 1.68
C VAL A 248 12.34 -7.34 2.32
N ALA A 249 12.68 -8.57 1.93
CA ALA A 249 12.06 -9.77 2.47
C ALA A 249 12.25 -9.90 3.99
N GLU A 250 13.45 -9.61 4.50
CA GLU A 250 13.77 -9.66 5.93
C GLU A 250 12.97 -8.63 6.73
N GLY A 251 12.89 -7.38 6.24
CA GLY A 251 12.10 -6.33 6.87
C GLY A 251 10.60 -6.60 6.90
N LEU A 252 10.05 -7.11 5.79
CA LEU A 252 8.64 -7.51 5.71
C LEU A 252 8.35 -8.69 6.63
N HIS A 253 9.18 -9.73 6.62
CA HIS A 253 9.04 -10.90 7.49
C HIS A 253 9.04 -10.51 8.97
N GLN A 254 9.96 -9.63 9.38
CA GLN A 254 10.00 -9.12 10.75
C GLN A 254 8.70 -8.39 11.12
N THR A 255 8.16 -7.59 10.21
CA THR A 255 6.89 -6.86 10.41
C THR A 255 5.71 -7.84 10.56
N GLU A 256 5.64 -8.83 9.67
CA GLU A 256 4.60 -9.86 9.64
C GLU A 256 4.59 -10.73 10.90
N ASP A 257 5.76 -11.20 11.34
CA ASP A 257 5.91 -12.03 12.53
C ASP A 257 5.46 -11.27 13.80
N LEU A 258 5.96 -10.04 13.96
CA LEU A 258 5.55 -9.17 15.07
C LEU A 258 4.05 -8.90 15.07
N MET A 259 3.47 -8.68 13.88
CA MET A 259 2.04 -8.41 13.73
C MET A 259 1.20 -9.65 14.03
N ALA A 260 1.59 -10.83 13.56
CA ALA A 260 0.90 -12.10 13.84
C ALA A 260 0.89 -12.44 15.35
N GLY A 261 1.90 -11.97 16.11
CA GLY A 261 1.96 -12.11 17.56
C GLY A 261 1.18 -11.07 18.36
N GLN A 262 0.96 -9.86 17.82
CA GLN A 262 0.41 -8.71 18.57
C GLN A 262 -0.99 -8.28 18.13
N VAL A 263 -1.35 -8.50 16.86
CA VAL A 263 -2.59 -7.99 16.28
C VAL A 263 -3.65 -9.09 16.18
N PRO A 264 -4.90 -8.80 16.58
CA PRO A 264 -5.97 -9.73 16.38
C PRO A 264 -6.29 -10.05 14.90
N VAL A 265 -5.78 -11.16 14.33
CA VAL A 265 -6.24 -11.70 13.02
C VAL A 265 -7.40 -12.72 13.10
N TRP A 266 -8.45 -12.53 12.33
CA TRP A 266 -9.65 -13.36 12.26
C TRP A 266 -9.88 -13.86 10.83
N HIS A 267 -10.63 -14.94 10.68
CA HIS A 267 -11.14 -15.40 9.39
C HIS A 267 -12.66 -15.34 9.39
N LEU A 268 -13.21 -14.67 8.39
CA LEU A 268 -14.65 -14.51 8.17
C LEU A 268 -15.02 -15.17 6.84
N GLU A 269 -15.79 -16.23 6.94
CA GLU A 269 -16.56 -16.81 5.84
C GLU A 269 -17.88 -16.04 5.78
N CYS A 270 -18.20 -15.41 4.64
CA CYS A 270 -19.37 -14.53 4.58
C CYS A 270 -20.10 -14.44 3.24
N LEU A 271 -21.38 -14.08 3.36
CA LEU A 271 -22.21 -13.48 2.33
C LEU A 271 -21.97 -11.95 2.28
N PRO A 272 -22.25 -11.27 1.16
CA PRO A 272 -22.14 -9.81 1.06
C PRO A 272 -23.40 -9.11 1.61
N ASP A 273 -23.76 -9.38 2.86
CA ASP A 273 -24.98 -8.87 3.50
C ASP A 273 -24.72 -8.12 4.82
N GLU A 274 -25.77 -7.49 5.36
CA GLU A 274 -25.71 -6.77 6.62
C GLU A 274 -25.29 -7.67 7.80
N ASP A 275 -25.75 -8.91 7.81
CA ASP A 275 -25.46 -9.87 8.88
C ASP A 275 -23.95 -10.16 8.96
N ALA A 276 -23.26 -10.27 7.82
CA ALA A 276 -21.81 -10.42 7.77
C ALA A 276 -21.07 -9.29 8.49
N ALA A 277 -21.49 -8.03 8.30
CA ALA A 277 -20.89 -6.88 8.98
C ALA A 277 -21.17 -6.91 10.49
N ARG A 278 -22.38 -7.30 10.91
CA ARG A 278 -22.77 -7.42 12.33
C ARG A 278 -22.02 -8.56 13.03
N VAL A 279 -21.95 -9.73 12.43
CA VAL A 279 -21.18 -10.88 12.94
C VAL A 279 -19.70 -10.51 13.08
N CYS A 280 -19.15 -9.82 12.07
CA CYS A 280 -17.76 -9.35 12.10
C CYS A 280 -17.53 -8.37 13.25
N SER A 281 -18.26 -7.25 13.27
CA SER A 281 -18.08 -6.18 14.28
C SER A 281 -18.30 -6.65 15.71
N ASN A 282 -19.34 -7.45 15.97
CA ASN A 282 -19.59 -8.00 17.31
C ASN A 282 -18.45 -8.88 17.82
N ALA A 283 -17.73 -9.57 16.92
CA ALA A 283 -16.61 -10.43 17.31
C ALA A 283 -15.29 -9.66 17.48
N VAL A 284 -15.06 -8.62 16.67
CA VAL A 284 -13.75 -7.93 16.61
C VAL A 284 -13.71 -6.58 17.34
N ALA A 285 -14.88 -5.98 17.61
CA ALA A 285 -15.03 -4.69 18.25
C ALA A 285 -15.97 -4.75 19.48
N PRO A 286 -15.67 -5.59 20.49
CA PRO A 286 -16.49 -5.75 21.68
C PRO A 286 -16.48 -4.52 22.60
#